data_AF-A0A6I3T6K4-F1
#
_entry.id   AF-A0A6I3T6K4-F1
#
_cell.length_a   1.000
_cell.length_b   1.000
_cell.length_c   1.000
_cell.angle_alpha   90.00
_cell.angle_beta   90.00
_cell.angle_gamma   90.00
#
_symmetry.space_group_name_H-M   'P 1'
#
loop_
_entity.id
_entity.type
_entity.pdbx_description
1 polymer ?
#
loop_
_entity_poly.entity_id
_entity_poly.type
_entity_poly.pdbx_seq_one_letter_code
_entity_poly.pdbx_strand_id
1 'polypeptide(L)'
;MQVAGMRGSGAAIDVEATDTAKTLAAKVNSQTASTGVTASAKTEVALQMGAEAYSFALKGDNATAVEVNFTVSGTASSASDFAAGINAINAQSAKTGVTAEYDATNKGLKLTHASGADIQIENKTVATKFDISSLDAAGAAQGTPYSAAAANATAVVNGQISYDSEGAFKVTDTSGLASGNTSTLKSVASLDISTFEGAQAAIKIADAALSTVNTQR
;
A
#
# COMPACT_ATOMS: atom_id res chain seq x y z
N MET A 1 3.78 20.00 1.17
CA MET A 1 2.80 19.53 0.16
C MET A 1 1.59 20.47 0.11
N GLN A 2 0.89 20.57 -1.02
CA GLN A 2 -0.41 21.25 -1.13
C GLN A 2 -1.36 20.47 -2.06
N VAL A 3 -2.63 20.39 -1.69
CA VAL A 3 -3.68 19.75 -2.49
C VAL A 3 -4.66 20.82 -2.94
N ALA A 4 -4.95 20.88 -4.23
CA ALA A 4 -5.99 21.69 -4.81
C ALA A 4 -6.99 20.80 -5.54
N GLY A 5 -8.28 21.08 -5.41
CA GLY A 5 -9.35 20.39 -6.13
C GLY A 5 -10.42 21.36 -6.60
N MET A 6 -11.55 20.83 -7.03
CA MET A 6 -12.62 21.62 -7.63
C MET A 6 -13.24 22.67 -6.69
N ARG A 7 -13.14 22.46 -5.37
CA ARG A 7 -13.67 23.38 -4.36
C ARG A 7 -12.68 24.52 -4.01
N GLY A 8 -11.42 24.38 -4.42
CA GLY A 8 -10.36 25.35 -4.14
C GLY A 8 -9.04 24.70 -3.74
N SER A 9 -8.11 25.55 -3.29
CA SER A 9 -6.80 25.11 -2.79
C SER A 9 -6.83 24.93 -1.27
N GLY A 10 -6.34 23.79 -0.80
CA GLY A 10 -6.16 23.52 0.62
C GLY A 10 -4.94 24.28 1.18
N ALA A 11 -4.87 24.38 2.50
CA ALA A 11 -3.68 24.94 3.15
C ALA A 11 -2.45 24.05 2.92
N ALA A 12 -1.27 24.63 3.10
CA ALA A 12 -0.02 23.88 3.05
C ALA A 12 -0.03 22.74 4.09
N ILE A 13 0.24 21.54 3.62
CA ILE A 13 0.41 20.34 4.43
C ILE A 13 1.90 20.20 4.68
N ASP A 14 2.29 20.27 5.95
CA ASP A 14 3.67 20.00 6.37
C ASP A 14 3.95 18.50 6.25
N VAL A 15 5.01 18.15 5.54
CA VAL A 15 5.40 16.76 5.29
C VAL A 15 6.75 16.56 5.95
N GLU A 16 6.76 15.70 6.96
CA GLU A 16 7.96 15.33 7.69
C GLU A 16 8.56 14.07 7.07
N ALA A 17 9.88 13.88 7.18
CA ALA A 17 10.54 12.68 6.68
C ALA A 17 10.09 11.38 7.40
N THR A 18 9.46 11.52 8.57
CA THR A 18 8.87 10.43 9.36
C THR A 18 7.38 10.20 9.05
N ASP A 19 6.79 11.00 8.16
CA ASP A 19 5.41 10.76 7.75
C ASP A 19 5.30 9.45 6.97
N THR A 20 4.27 8.68 7.31
CA THR A 20 3.89 7.48 6.58
C THR A 20 2.79 7.84 5.58
N ALA A 21 2.50 6.95 4.62
CA ALA A 21 1.38 7.18 3.72
C ALA A 21 0.05 7.36 4.49
N LYS A 22 -0.11 6.69 5.64
CA LYS A 22 -1.22 6.87 6.58
C LYS A 22 -1.35 8.30 7.10
N THR A 23 -0.27 8.87 7.64
CA THR A 23 -0.32 10.21 8.23
C THR A 23 -0.52 11.27 7.15
N LEU A 24 0.10 11.08 5.98
CA LEU A 24 -0.06 11.99 4.86
C LEU A 24 -1.46 11.95 4.27
N ALA A 25 -2.07 10.77 4.10
CA ALA A 25 -3.46 10.64 3.68
C ALA A 25 -4.43 11.26 4.70
N ALA A 26 -4.17 11.13 5.99
CA ALA A 26 -4.96 11.80 7.03
C ALA A 26 -4.87 13.33 6.93
N LYS A 27 -3.66 13.88 6.71
CA LYS A 27 -3.45 15.31 6.49
C LYS A 27 -4.14 15.84 5.23
N VAL A 28 -4.29 15.00 4.20
CA VAL A 28 -5.04 15.37 2.99
C VAL A 28 -6.54 15.34 3.28
N ASN A 29 -7.02 14.29 3.96
CA ASN A 29 -8.43 14.13 4.31
C ASN A 29 -8.95 15.23 5.25
N SER A 30 -8.09 15.86 6.07
CA SER A 30 -8.49 17.03 6.85
C SER A 30 -8.78 18.25 5.98
N GLN A 31 -8.28 18.29 4.74
CA GLN A 31 -8.50 19.39 3.78
C GLN A 31 -9.66 19.10 2.81
N THR A 32 -10.29 17.93 2.87
CA THR A 32 -11.37 17.51 1.95
C THR A 32 -12.51 18.53 1.87
N ALA A 33 -12.88 19.16 2.98
CA ALA A 33 -13.95 20.16 3.00
C ALA A 33 -13.65 21.37 2.10
N SER A 34 -12.37 21.74 1.98
CA SER A 34 -11.90 22.90 1.22
C SER A 34 -11.46 22.54 -0.20
N THR A 35 -10.98 21.31 -0.43
CA THR A 35 -10.44 20.87 -1.74
C THR A 35 -11.42 20.02 -2.53
N GLY A 36 -12.24 19.20 -1.86
CA GLY A 36 -13.02 18.13 -2.47
C GLY A 36 -12.19 16.91 -2.88
N VAL A 37 -10.98 16.78 -2.33
CA VAL A 37 -10.05 15.66 -2.60
C VAL A 37 -9.96 14.79 -1.36
N THR A 38 -10.24 13.50 -1.50
CA THR A 38 -9.99 12.49 -0.48
C THR A 38 -8.72 11.72 -0.82
N ALA A 39 -8.07 11.17 0.20
CA ALA A 39 -6.90 10.32 0.06
C ALA A 39 -7.11 9.00 0.80
N SER A 40 -6.70 7.90 0.17
CA SER A 40 -6.59 6.59 0.78
C SER A 40 -5.14 6.14 0.72
N ALA A 41 -4.67 5.48 1.77
CA ALA A 41 -3.31 4.96 1.82
C ALA A 41 -3.32 3.45 2.02
N LYS A 42 -2.43 2.76 1.32
CA LYS A 42 -2.28 1.32 1.39
C LYS A 42 -0.83 0.95 1.18
N THR A 43 -0.31 0.04 2.00
CA THR A 43 1.04 -0.49 1.85
C THR A 43 0.94 -1.95 1.46
N GLU A 44 1.54 -2.32 0.34
CA GLU A 44 1.55 -3.70 -0.15
C GLU A 44 2.99 -4.13 -0.43
N VAL A 45 3.36 -5.30 0.09
CA VAL A 45 4.70 -5.85 0.01
C VAL A 45 4.64 -7.28 -0.50
N ALA A 46 5.43 -7.60 -1.49
CA ALA A 46 5.69 -8.98 -1.92
C ALA A 46 6.97 -9.49 -1.26
N LEU A 47 6.86 -10.63 -0.59
CA LEU A 47 7.98 -11.39 -0.05
C LEU A 47 8.14 -12.67 -0.88
N GLN A 48 9.29 -12.80 -1.52
CA GLN A 48 9.70 -14.01 -2.20
C GLN A 48 10.70 -14.76 -1.32
N MET A 49 10.40 -16.02 -1.05
CA MET A 49 11.14 -16.87 -0.12
C MET A 49 11.39 -18.25 -0.73
N GLY A 50 12.44 -18.92 -0.29
CA GLY A 50 12.72 -20.33 -0.55
C GLY A 50 12.07 -21.25 0.48
N ALA A 51 12.24 -22.56 0.30
CA ALA A 51 11.70 -23.58 1.21
C ALA A 51 12.64 -23.81 2.41
N GLU A 52 12.52 -22.96 3.42
CA GLU A 52 13.37 -22.96 4.61
C GLU A 52 12.70 -22.25 5.80
N ALA A 53 13.39 -22.24 6.95
CA ALA A 53 12.90 -21.59 8.16
C ALA A 53 13.24 -20.09 8.14
N TYR A 54 12.25 -19.26 8.45
CA TYR A 54 12.37 -17.81 8.53
C TYR A 54 12.07 -17.32 9.93
N SER A 55 12.92 -16.41 10.40
CA SER A 55 12.68 -15.58 11.58
C SER A 55 12.90 -14.13 11.20
N PHE A 56 11.89 -13.29 11.33
CA PHE A 56 12.04 -11.85 11.13
C PHE A 56 11.24 -11.07 12.15
N ALA A 57 11.70 -9.86 12.46
CA ALA A 57 10.95 -8.90 13.24
C ALA A 57 10.09 -8.05 12.31
N LEU A 58 8.79 -8.01 12.58
CA LEU A 58 7.78 -7.26 11.83
C LEU A 58 7.32 -6.04 12.63
N LYS A 59 7.33 -4.88 11.97
CA LYS A 59 6.80 -3.64 12.52
C LYS A 59 5.89 -2.95 11.51
N GLY A 60 4.72 -2.53 11.98
CA GLY A 60 3.76 -1.67 11.29
C GLY A 60 3.26 -0.63 12.29
N ASP A 61 2.00 -0.74 12.73
CA ASP A 61 1.40 0.14 13.73
C ASP A 61 1.96 -0.05 15.18
N ASN A 62 2.70 -1.13 15.44
CA ASN A 62 3.28 -1.44 16.76
C ASN A 62 4.53 -0.60 17.09
N ALA A 63 4.64 -0.17 18.35
CA ALA A 63 5.82 0.57 18.84
C ALA A 63 7.11 -0.28 18.82
N THR A 64 7.01 -1.55 19.24
CA THR A 64 8.12 -2.52 19.27
C THR A 64 7.89 -3.62 18.27
N ALA A 65 8.89 -3.92 17.43
CA ALA A 65 8.79 -4.99 16.42
C ALA A 65 8.47 -6.34 17.06
N VAL A 66 7.61 -7.13 16.42
CA VAL A 66 7.21 -8.46 16.88
C VAL A 66 7.91 -9.51 16.04
N GLU A 67 8.53 -10.48 16.69
CA GLU A 67 9.19 -11.57 15.99
C GLU A 67 8.15 -12.56 15.44
N VAL A 68 8.31 -12.90 14.16
CA VAL A 68 7.48 -13.86 13.44
C VAL A 68 8.40 -14.98 12.97
N ASN A 69 8.05 -16.20 13.36
CA ASN A 69 8.81 -17.41 13.10
C ASN A 69 7.94 -18.42 12.37
N PHE A 70 8.39 -18.91 11.22
CA PHE A 70 7.69 -19.96 10.48
C PHE A 70 8.65 -20.69 9.54
N THR A 71 8.18 -21.81 8.99
CA THR A 71 8.89 -22.55 7.96
C THR A 71 8.07 -22.54 6.69
N VAL A 72 8.71 -22.20 5.57
CA VAL A 72 8.16 -22.42 4.24
C VAL A 72 8.52 -23.84 3.82
N SER A 73 7.52 -24.65 3.50
CA SER A 73 7.70 -26.06 3.15
C SER A 73 7.70 -26.29 1.63
N GLY A 74 7.88 -27.55 1.22
CA GLY A 74 7.71 -27.95 -0.17
C GLY A 74 8.69 -27.27 -1.13
N THR A 75 8.14 -26.67 -2.19
CA THR A 75 8.91 -25.99 -3.24
C THR A 75 8.72 -24.47 -3.20
N ALA A 76 8.15 -23.93 -2.10
CA ALA A 76 7.84 -22.51 -1.94
C ALA A 76 7.06 -21.94 -3.15
N SER A 77 6.10 -22.71 -3.66
CA SER A 77 5.41 -22.40 -4.94
C SER A 77 3.88 -22.47 -4.84
N SER A 78 3.35 -22.82 -3.67
CA SER A 78 1.93 -23.03 -3.43
C SER A 78 1.45 -22.38 -2.13
N ALA A 79 0.15 -22.10 -2.05
CA ALA A 79 -0.45 -21.50 -0.85
C ALA A 79 -0.24 -22.37 0.41
N SER A 80 -0.21 -23.71 0.26
CA SER A 80 0.05 -24.63 1.37
C SER A 80 1.47 -24.52 1.93
N ASP A 81 2.45 -24.22 1.08
CA ASP A 81 3.86 -24.05 1.49
C ASP A 81 4.02 -22.83 2.41
N PHE A 82 3.23 -21.79 2.15
CA PHE A 82 3.27 -20.52 2.86
C PHE A 82 2.24 -20.39 3.99
N ALA A 83 1.34 -21.36 4.15
CA ALA A 83 0.23 -21.29 5.11
C ALA A 83 0.70 -21.06 6.56
N ALA A 84 1.83 -21.66 6.96
CA ALA A 84 2.43 -21.43 8.27
C ALA A 84 2.84 -19.96 8.47
N GLY A 85 3.46 -19.35 7.45
CA GLY A 85 3.84 -17.94 7.47
C GLY A 85 2.64 -17.00 7.44
N ILE A 86 1.63 -17.30 6.62
CA ILE A 86 0.36 -16.55 6.59
C ILE A 86 -0.27 -16.51 7.98
N ASN A 87 -0.39 -17.68 8.64
CA ASN A 87 -0.97 -17.77 9.97
C ASN A 87 -0.12 -17.06 11.03
N ALA A 88 1.20 -17.20 10.98
CA ALA A 88 2.11 -16.57 11.93
C ALA A 88 2.05 -15.03 11.86
N ILE A 89 2.00 -14.46 10.65
CA ILE A 89 1.87 -13.01 10.45
C ILE A 89 0.46 -12.55 10.84
N ASN A 90 -0.58 -13.24 10.38
CA ASN A 90 -1.98 -12.87 10.69
C ASN A 90 -2.29 -12.98 12.19
N ALA A 91 -1.63 -13.86 12.94
CA ALA A 91 -1.74 -13.91 14.40
C ALA A 91 -1.23 -12.63 15.09
N GLN A 92 -0.33 -11.88 14.45
CA GLN A 92 0.17 -10.59 14.94
C GLN A 92 -0.54 -9.39 14.32
N SER A 93 -1.46 -9.58 13.36
CA SER A 93 -2.17 -8.50 12.64
C SER A 93 -2.89 -7.52 13.57
N ALA A 94 -3.42 -7.99 14.71
CA ALA A 94 -4.08 -7.13 15.69
C ALA A 94 -3.11 -6.13 16.36
N LYS A 95 -1.81 -6.43 16.38
CA LYS A 95 -0.76 -5.55 16.92
C LYS A 95 -0.08 -4.74 15.83
N THR A 96 0.21 -5.38 14.69
CA THR A 96 1.01 -4.77 13.61
C THR A 96 0.17 -4.04 12.59
N GLY A 97 -1.13 -4.34 12.47
CA GLY A 97 -1.99 -3.85 11.38
C GLY A 97 -1.72 -4.51 10.02
N VAL A 98 -0.79 -5.47 9.96
CA VAL A 98 -0.36 -6.15 8.73
C VAL A 98 -1.09 -7.48 8.60
N THR A 99 -1.73 -7.68 7.45
CA THR A 99 -2.27 -8.99 7.04
C THR A 99 -1.37 -9.63 5.99
N ALA A 100 -1.34 -10.95 5.95
CA ALA A 100 -0.62 -11.73 4.95
C ALA A 100 -1.58 -12.64 4.18
N GLU A 101 -1.32 -12.78 2.88
CA GLU A 101 -1.98 -13.72 1.98
C GLU A 101 -0.97 -14.35 1.01
N TYR A 102 -1.35 -15.44 0.36
CA TYR A 102 -0.52 -16.05 -0.68
C TYR A 102 -0.66 -15.26 -1.98
N ASP A 103 0.47 -14.83 -2.53
CA ASP A 103 0.52 -14.17 -3.83
C ASP A 103 0.68 -15.21 -4.95
N ALA A 104 -0.42 -15.47 -5.67
CA ALA A 104 -0.42 -16.39 -6.79
C ALA A 104 0.34 -15.86 -8.02
N THR A 105 0.50 -14.54 -8.14
CA THR A 105 1.18 -13.86 -9.25
C THR A 105 2.68 -13.86 -9.04
N ASN A 106 3.13 -13.40 -7.88
CA ASN A 106 4.55 -13.25 -7.54
C ASN A 106 5.16 -14.50 -6.87
N LYS A 107 4.35 -15.54 -6.63
CA LYS A 107 4.71 -16.83 -5.99
C LYS A 107 5.42 -16.62 -4.64
N GLY A 108 4.69 -16.06 -3.69
CA GLY A 108 5.24 -15.73 -2.36
C GLY A 108 4.18 -15.30 -1.36
N LEU A 109 4.59 -14.56 -0.34
CA LEU A 109 3.66 -13.90 0.58
C LEU A 109 3.43 -12.46 0.15
N LYS A 110 2.17 -12.04 0.14
CA LYS A 110 1.79 -10.65 0.04
C LYS A 110 1.36 -10.13 1.40
N LEU A 111 2.03 -9.09 1.88
CA LEU A 111 1.69 -8.40 3.11
C LEU A 111 0.95 -7.10 2.76
N THR A 112 -0.14 -6.83 3.47
CA THR A 112 -0.96 -5.64 3.25
C THR A 112 -1.17 -4.90 4.56
N HIS A 113 -0.95 -3.59 4.54
CA HIS A 113 -1.35 -2.68 5.60
C HIS A 113 -2.45 -1.75 5.07
N ALA A 114 -3.69 -2.00 5.47
CA ALA A 114 -4.87 -1.34 4.89
C ALA A 114 -4.95 0.17 5.19
N SER A 115 -4.28 0.64 6.24
CA SER A 115 -4.20 2.08 6.57
C SER A 115 -2.99 2.79 5.97
N GLY A 116 -2.10 2.07 5.26
CA GLY A 116 -0.91 2.66 4.64
C GLY A 116 0.21 3.05 5.62
N ALA A 117 0.29 2.40 6.79
CA ALA A 117 1.48 2.52 7.63
C ALA A 117 2.65 1.80 6.96
N ASP A 118 3.88 2.25 7.23
CA ASP A 118 5.07 1.60 6.70
C ASP A 118 5.21 0.20 7.26
N ILE A 119 5.63 -0.75 6.41
CA ILE A 119 5.94 -2.11 6.84
C ILE A 119 7.45 -2.24 6.91
N GLN A 120 7.96 -2.43 8.12
CA GLN A 120 9.37 -2.71 8.35
C GLN A 120 9.56 -4.20 8.68
N ILE A 121 10.53 -4.79 7.99
CA ILE A 121 10.89 -6.21 8.11
C ILE A 121 12.38 -6.27 8.36
N GLU A 122 12.78 -6.85 9.49
CA GLU A 122 14.17 -7.11 9.82
C GLU A 122 14.39 -8.63 9.89
N ASN A 123 15.16 -9.17 8.96
CA ASN A 123 15.50 -10.59 8.97
C ASN A 123 16.41 -10.89 10.18
N LYS A 124 16.12 -11.94 10.95
CA LYS A 124 16.91 -12.34 12.13
C LYS A 124 17.83 -13.52 11.84
N THR A 125 17.63 -14.20 10.72
CA THR A 125 18.40 -15.40 10.33
C THR A 125 19.02 -15.21 8.96
N VAL A 126 20.10 -15.93 8.65
CA VAL A 126 20.57 -16.00 7.26
C VAL A 126 19.60 -16.86 6.47
N ALA A 127 19.13 -16.37 5.33
CA ALA A 127 18.28 -17.09 4.40
C ALA A 127 18.98 -17.23 3.04
N THR A 128 18.70 -18.28 2.29
CA THR A 128 19.20 -18.44 0.92
C THR A 128 18.43 -17.55 -0.06
N LYS A 129 17.15 -17.28 0.24
CA LYS A 129 16.29 -16.39 -0.53
C LYS A 129 15.36 -15.64 0.40
N PHE A 130 15.45 -14.31 0.39
CA PHE A 130 14.47 -13.46 1.05
C PHE A 130 14.42 -12.11 0.34
N ASP A 131 13.61 -12.03 -0.70
CA ASP A 131 13.52 -10.84 -1.53
C ASP A 131 12.24 -10.08 -1.20
N ILE A 132 12.37 -8.77 -0.98
CA ILE A 132 11.30 -7.88 -0.54
C ILE A 132 11.09 -6.84 -1.62
N SER A 133 9.85 -6.71 -2.11
CA SER A 133 9.47 -5.73 -3.12
C SER A 133 8.21 -5.00 -2.68
N SER A 134 8.11 -3.70 -2.95
CA SER A 134 6.83 -2.99 -2.89
C SER A 134 5.95 -3.41 -4.05
N LEU A 135 4.65 -3.52 -3.84
CA LEU A 135 3.66 -3.74 -4.90
C LEU A 135 3.04 -2.41 -5.32
N ASP A 136 2.65 -2.29 -6.59
CA ASP A 136 1.75 -1.23 -7.05
C ASP A 136 0.28 -1.58 -6.79
N ALA A 137 -0.61 -0.64 -7.09
CA ALA A 137 -2.06 -0.84 -6.97
C ALA A 137 -2.61 -1.98 -7.87
N ALA A 138 -1.86 -2.43 -8.89
CA ALA A 138 -2.22 -3.58 -9.72
C ALA A 138 -1.64 -4.91 -9.19
N GLY A 139 -0.89 -4.88 -8.08
CA GLY A 139 -0.23 -6.05 -7.49
C GLY A 139 1.05 -6.47 -8.21
N ALA A 140 1.63 -5.60 -9.05
CA ALA A 140 2.93 -5.84 -9.68
C ALA A 140 4.06 -5.38 -8.77
N ALA A 141 5.12 -6.19 -8.68
CA ALA A 141 6.34 -5.81 -7.94
C ALA A 141 7.04 -4.64 -8.62
N GLN A 142 7.35 -3.61 -7.83
CA GLN A 142 7.96 -2.38 -8.29
C GLN A 142 9.48 -2.42 -8.08
N GLY A 143 10.22 -2.05 -9.13
CA GLY A 143 11.68 -1.93 -9.08
C GLY A 143 12.41 -3.28 -8.96
N THR A 144 13.69 -3.21 -8.58
CA THR A 144 14.48 -4.41 -8.30
C THR A 144 14.22 -4.85 -6.86
N PRO A 145 13.93 -6.14 -6.61
CA PRO A 145 13.72 -6.64 -5.26
C PRO A 145 14.93 -6.37 -4.35
N TYR A 146 14.67 -5.94 -3.13
CA TYR A 146 15.71 -5.85 -2.10
C TYR A 146 15.94 -7.23 -1.49
N SER A 147 17.15 -7.76 -1.61
CA SER A 147 17.49 -9.05 -1.01
C SER A 147 17.87 -8.88 0.47
N ALA A 148 16.94 -9.21 1.35
CA ALA A 148 17.10 -9.21 2.81
C ALA A 148 17.66 -10.55 3.34
N ALA A 149 18.39 -11.31 2.51
CA ALA A 149 18.91 -12.64 2.84
C ALA A 149 19.91 -12.66 4.01
N ALA A 150 20.63 -11.56 4.26
CA ALA A 150 21.57 -11.46 5.37
C ALA A 150 20.87 -11.28 6.72
N ALA A 151 21.46 -11.81 7.79
CA ALA A 151 20.98 -11.57 9.14
C ALA A 151 21.05 -10.06 9.48
N ASN A 152 20.01 -9.56 10.15
CA ASN A 152 19.76 -8.16 10.48
C ASN A 152 19.56 -7.24 9.26
N ALA A 153 19.40 -7.80 8.05
CA ALA A 153 18.98 -7.01 6.90
C ALA A 153 17.58 -6.43 7.16
N THR A 154 17.47 -5.11 7.03
CA THR A 154 16.24 -4.37 7.30
C THR A 154 15.71 -3.77 6.02
N ALA A 155 14.46 -4.06 5.70
CA ALA A 155 13.70 -3.39 4.66
C ALA A 155 12.59 -2.56 5.31
N VAL A 156 12.42 -1.33 4.83
CA VAL A 156 11.27 -0.50 5.14
C VAL A 156 10.55 -0.25 3.83
N VAL A 157 9.30 -0.70 3.75
CA VAL A 157 8.46 -0.45 2.59
C VAL A 157 7.44 0.61 2.95
N ASN A 158 7.51 1.74 2.24
CA ASN A 158 6.57 2.82 2.41
C ASN A 158 5.26 2.53 1.69
N GLY A 159 4.17 3.04 2.26
CA GLY A 159 2.85 2.95 1.64
C GLY A 159 2.69 3.83 0.42
N GLN A 160 1.68 3.51 -0.39
CA GLN A 160 1.23 4.33 -1.50
C GLN A 160 -0.03 5.10 -1.11
N ILE A 161 -0.19 6.30 -1.66
CA ILE A 161 -1.37 7.15 -1.45
C ILE A 161 -2.11 7.27 -2.78
N SER A 162 -3.37 6.88 -2.78
CA SER A 162 -4.31 7.16 -3.86
C SER A 162 -5.16 8.36 -3.51
N TYR A 163 -5.36 9.25 -4.48
CA TYR A 163 -6.16 10.47 -4.33
C TYR A 163 -7.39 10.37 -5.22
N ASP A 164 -8.55 10.67 -4.64
CA ASP A 164 -9.84 10.65 -5.31
C ASP A 164 -10.51 12.02 -5.20
N SER A 165 -11.20 12.45 -6.25
CA SER A 165 -11.99 13.69 -6.24
C SER A 165 -13.09 13.61 -7.28
N GLU A 166 -14.18 14.34 -7.06
CA GLU A 166 -15.29 14.50 -8.02
C GLU A 166 -14.89 15.35 -9.24
N GLY A 167 -13.75 16.05 -9.19
CA GLY A 167 -13.28 16.91 -10.27
C GLY A 167 -11.76 16.91 -10.44
N ALA A 168 -11.26 17.82 -11.28
CA ALA A 168 -9.84 17.97 -11.49
C ALA A 168 -9.13 18.40 -10.18
N PHE A 169 -8.05 17.71 -9.85
CA PHE A 169 -7.22 17.99 -8.69
C PHE A 169 -5.73 18.05 -9.05
N LYS A 170 -4.97 18.69 -8.17
CA LYS A 170 -3.51 18.78 -8.27
C LYS A 170 -2.92 18.58 -6.90
N VAL A 171 -2.08 17.56 -6.76
CA VAL A 171 -1.22 17.40 -5.60
C VAL A 171 0.15 17.93 -5.97
N THR A 172 0.64 18.88 -5.18
CA THR A 172 2.01 19.38 -5.30
C THR A 172 2.77 18.92 -4.09
N ASP A 173 3.64 17.93 -4.28
CA ASP A 173 4.56 17.47 -3.25
C ASP A 173 6.01 17.70 -3.68
N THR A 174 6.82 18.16 -2.73
CA THR A 174 8.26 18.39 -2.87
C THR A 174 9.07 17.44 -2.00
N SER A 175 8.43 16.61 -1.17
CA SER A 175 9.07 15.68 -0.23
C SER A 175 9.53 14.37 -0.90
N GLY A 176 8.90 13.98 -2.01
CA GLY A 176 9.19 12.74 -2.72
C GLY A 176 8.52 11.49 -2.12
N LEU A 177 7.87 11.59 -0.95
CA LEU A 177 7.08 10.50 -0.34
C LEU A 177 5.71 10.34 -1.00
N ALA A 178 5.11 11.43 -1.49
CA ALA A 178 4.04 11.38 -2.46
C ALA A 178 4.64 11.82 -3.79
N SER A 179 4.77 10.92 -4.76
CA SER A 179 5.04 11.36 -6.13
C SER A 179 4.04 12.47 -6.48
N GLY A 180 4.53 13.60 -7.00
CA GLY A 180 3.71 14.75 -7.36
C GLY A 180 2.69 14.36 -8.43
N ASN A 181 1.54 13.85 -8.01
CA ASN A 181 0.52 13.34 -8.91
C ASN A 181 -0.42 14.48 -9.33
N THR A 182 -0.43 14.76 -10.62
CA THR A 182 -1.52 15.46 -11.29
C THR A 182 -2.66 14.47 -11.53
N SER A 183 -3.93 14.89 -11.43
CA SER A 183 -5.06 14.00 -11.72
C SER A 183 -4.90 13.30 -13.06
N THR A 184 -4.92 11.96 -13.03
CA THR A 184 -5.17 11.17 -14.23
C THR A 184 -6.67 10.94 -14.34
N LEU A 185 -7.28 11.44 -15.42
CA LEU A 185 -8.71 11.26 -15.67
C LEU A 185 -9.03 9.78 -15.92
N LYS A 186 -9.74 9.13 -15.01
CA LYS A 186 -10.39 7.83 -15.27
C LYS A 186 -11.69 8.11 -16.02
N SER A 187 -11.69 7.93 -17.33
CA SER A 187 -12.87 8.19 -18.17
C SER A 187 -13.90 7.06 -18.03
N VAL A 188 -15.17 7.38 -18.25
CA VAL A 188 -16.27 6.39 -18.31
C VAL A 188 -15.99 5.28 -19.35
N ALA A 189 -15.17 5.57 -20.37
CA ALA A 189 -14.76 4.58 -21.37
C ALA A 189 -13.72 3.57 -20.85
N SER A 190 -13.01 3.87 -19.76
CA SER A 190 -12.01 2.98 -19.13
C SER A 190 -12.56 2.15 -17.97
N LEU A 191 -13.89 2.05 -17.87
CA LEU A 191 -14.56 1.35 -16.78
C LEU A 191 -14.49 -0.16 -16.97
N ASP A 192 -13.85 -0.84 -16.01
CA ASP A 192 -13.84 -2.28 -15.94
C ASP A 192 -14.56 -2.74 -14.67
N ILE A 193 -15.66 -3.47 -14.85
CA ILE A 193 -16.50 -4.01 -13.76
C ILE A 193 -16.20 -5.49 -13.46
N SER A 194 -15.17 -6.06 -14.10
CA SER A 194 -14.82 -7.47 -13.95
C SER A 194 -14.25 -7.81 -12.58
N THR A 195 -13.77 -6.81 -11.83
CA THR A 195 -13.27 -6.94 -10.46
C THR A 195 -14.14 -6.17 -9.48
N PHE A 196 -14.18 -6.60 -8.23
CA PHE A 196 -14.92 -5.91 -7.16
C PHE A 196 -14.46 -4.46 -6.97
N GLU A 197 -13.14 -4.24 -7.06
CA GLU A 197 -12.54 -2.91 -6.98
C GLU A 197 -12.92 -2.04 -8.19
N GLY A 198 -12.89 -2.62 -9.39
CA GLY A 198 -13.35 -1.97 -10.62
C GLY A 198 -14.84 -1.59 -10.58
N ALA A 199 -15.69 -2.45 -10.03
CA ALA A 199 -17.11 -2.15 -9.84
C ALA A 199 -17.38 -1.01 -8.85
N GLN A 200 -16.61 -0.92 -7.76
CA GLN A 200 -16.72 0.22 -6.84
C GLN A 200 -16.19 1.53 -7.45
N ALA A 201 -15.08 1.46 -8.20
CA ALA A 201 -14.57 2.59 -8.95
C ALA A 201 -15.58 3.06 -10.03
N ALA A 202 -16.26 2.11 -10.67
CA ALA A 202 -17.28 2.38 -11.69
C ALA A 202 -18.45 3.23 -11.17
N ILE A 203 -18.96 2.88 -9.98
CA ILE A 203 -20.05 3.62 -9.33
C ILE A 203 -19.59 5.05 -9.03
N LYS A 204 -18.38 5.22 -8.49
CA LYS A 204 -17.83 6.55 -8.16
C LYS A 204 -17.65 7.43 -9.41
N ILE A 205 -17.14 6.86 -10.50
CA ILE A 205 -16.93 7.57 -11.77
C ILE A 205 -18.27 7.98 -12.40
N ALA A 206 -19.27 7.10 -12.36
CA ALA A 206 -20.61 7.41 -12.86
C ALA A 206 -21.28 8.54 -12.07
N ASP A 207 -21.14 8.55 -10.75
CA ASP A 207 -21.72 9.59 -9.88
C ASP A 207 -21.04 10.96 -10.11
N ALA A 208 -19.71 10.99 -10.21
CA ALA A 208 -18.95 12.19 -10.55
C ALA A 208 -19.29 12.72 -11.95
N ALA A 209 -19.48 11.83 -12.94
CA ALA A 209 -19.90 12.20 -14.29
C ALA A 209 -21.32 12.78 -14.30
N LEU A 210 -22.25 12.20 -13.53
CA LEU A 210 -23.62 12.69 -13.42
C LEU A 210 -23.66 14.06 -12.73
N SER A 211 -22.89 14.25 -11.65
CA SER A 211 -22.72 15.54 -10.95
C SER A 211 -22.16 16.62 -11.89
N THR A 212 -21.19 16.29 -12.73
CA THR A 212 -20.64 17.20 -13.74
C THR A 212 -21.68 17.62 -14.77
N VAL A 213 -22.49 16.67 -15.28
CA VAL A 213 -23.60 16.98 -16.21
C VAL A 213 -24.64 17.87 -15.53
N ASN A 214 -24.97 17.61 -14.27
CA ASN A 214 -25.96 18.39 -13.52
C ASN A 214 -25.48 19.81 -13.21
N THR A 215 -24.17 20.03 -13.12
CA THR A 215 -23.55 21.35 -12.89
C THR A 215 -23.40 22.15 -14.20
N GLN A 216 -23.39 21.49 -15.36
CA GLN A 216 -23.35 22.13 -16.69
C GLN A 216 -24.75 22.41 -17.27
N ARG A 217 -25.83 22.04 -16.57
CA ARG A 217 -27.22 22.34 -16.93
C ARG A 217 -27.74 23.56 -16.18
#